data_AF-A0A3Q0F8L6-F1
#
_entry.id   AF-A0A3Q0F8L6-F1
#
_cell.length_a   1.000
_cell.length_b   1.000
_cell.length_c   1.000
_cell.angle_alpha   90.00
_cell.angle_beta   90.00
_cell.angle_gamma   90.00
#
_symmetry.space_group_name_H-M   'P 1'
#
loop_
_entity.id
_entity.type
_entity.pdbx_description
1 polymer ?
#
loop_
_entity_poly.entity_id
_entity_poly.type
_entity_poly.pdbx_seq_one_letter_code
_entity_poly.pdbx_strand_id
1 'polypeptide(L)'
;MNNNHITRPQDQRSRFAKPATIHGCALSGDLAGLQRLLRDNPSLLNEKNPVYGETPLHMAAKNGCNEAAQLLLARGAVVEARANNGMTPLHLAVWYSLRSEEFLTVKTLLEYNADCSAKDDEGMTPLNHLSQGPGTEKLRELLNWHLKEQRKRRAIEACSETKAKMDQLEKELSNIVGLNDLKVQLRKWAKGMLLDERRRALGLHVGARRPPHMAFLGNPGTGKTMVARILGKLLHMVGILPSDKVTEVQRTDLVGEFVGHTGPKTRRKIMEAEGGILFVDEAYRLVPLQKSDDKDYGLEALEEIMSVMDSGKIVVIFAGYSEPMKRVISSNEGFCRRVTKFFQFNDFNSEELAQILHIKMHTLAEDSVLYGFKLHPECSIKALATLIERETTEKQRKDTNGGLVATMLVNARENLDLRLSFDCMDTEELLTITLVDLEEGLQLLAQ
;
A
#
# COMPACT_ATOMS: atom_id res chain seq x y z
N MET A 1 -73.92 3.91 69.81
CA MET A 1 -73.62 5.19 69.12
C MET A 1 -72.13 5.48 69.29
N ASN A 2 -71.48 5.92 68.22
CA ASN A 2 -70.08 6.38 68.07
C ASN A 2 -68.95 5.34 68.17
N ASN A 3 -68.48 4.94 66.98
CA ASN A 3 -67.14 4.42 66.71
C ASN A 3 -66.12 5.57 66.78
N ASN A 4 -65.08 5.39 67.59
CA ASN A 4 -63.90 6.25 67.62
C ASN A 4 -62.92 5.84 66.50
N HIS A 5 -62.83 6.66 65.46
CA HIS A 5 -61.70 6.66 64.53
C HIS A 5 -60.61 7.61 65.04
N ILE A 6 -59.49 7.04 65.49
CA ILE A 6 -58.26 7.77 65.80
C ILE A 6 -57.53 8.06 64.48
N THR A 7 -57.36 9.34 64.19
CA THR A 7 -56.54 9.88 63.10
C THR A 7 -55.05 9.65 63.39
N ARG A 8 -54.31 9.12 62.41
CA ARG A 8 -52.84 9.16 62.36
C ARG A 8 -52.39 10.02 61.17
N PRO A 9 -51.23 10.70 61.26
CA PRO A 9 -50.87 11.81 60.38
C PRO A 9 -50.40 11.33 59.00
N GLN A 10 -50.58 12.20 58.01
CA GLN A 10 -50.13 12.06 56.62
C GLN A 10 -48.61 11.92 56.55
N ASP A 11 -48.15 10.79 55.98
CA ASP A 11 -46.74 10.55 55.65
C ASP A 11 -46.47 11.14 54.24
N GLN A 12 -46.00 12.39 54.17
CA GLN A 12 -45.45 12.98 52.94
C GLN A 12 -44.10 12.30 52.63
N ARG A 13 -44.14 11.16 51.92
CA ARG A 13 -42.94 10.59 51.30
C ARG A 13 -42.73 11.18 49.92
N SER A 14 -41.78 12.13 49.87
CA SER A 14 -41.02 12.54 48.70
C SER A 14 -40.66 11.33 47.81
N ARG A 15 -41.15 11.33 46.56
CA ARG A 15 -40.73 10.38 45.51
C ARG A 15 -39.32 10.78 45.06
N PHE A 16 -38.32 10.01 45.47
CA PHE A 16 -36.96 10.11 44.92
C PHE A 16 -36.99 9.86 43.41
N ALA A 17 -36.80 10.90 42.61
CA ALA A 17 -36.55 10.78 41.17
C ALA A 17 -35.17 10.14 40.95
N LYS A 18 -35.09 9.08 40.13
CA LYS A 18 -33.82 8.46 39.75
C LYS A 18 -32.90 9.52 39.12
N PRO A 19 -31.57 9.49 39.36
CA PRO A 19 -30.65 10.44 38.75
C PRO A 19 -30.76 10.38 37.23
N ALA A 20 -30.86 11.54 36.58
CA ALA A 20 -30.97 11.64 35.13
C ALA A 20 -29.67 11.15 34.49
N THR A 21 -29.74 10.05 33.72
CA THR A 21 -28.60 9.50 32.98
C THR A 21 -28.48 10.20 31.63
N ILE A 22 -27.29 10.20 31.03
CA ILE A 22 -27.07 10.78 29.69
C ILE A 22 -27.97 10.12 28.64
N HIS A 23 -28.19 8.80 28.74
CA HIS A 23 -29.10 8.04 27.87
C HIS A 23 -30.56 8.45 28.09
N GLY A 24 -30.96 8.71 29.34
CA GLY A 24 -32.31 9.17 29.68
C GLY A 24 -32.60 10.56 29.14
N CYS A 25 -31.66 11.51 29.32
CA CYS A 25 -31.78 12.86 28.76
C CYS A 25 -31.82 12.83 27.22
N ALA A 26 -31.03 11.96 26.58
CA ALA A 26 -31.06 11.78 25.13
C ALA A 26 -32.39 11.19 24.64
N LEU A 27 -32.95 10.22 25.37
CA LEU A 27 -34.23 9.59 25.05
C LEU A 27 -35.39 10.58 25.20
N SER A 28 -35.40 11.40 26.25
CA SER A 28 -36.48 12.36 26.53
C SER A 28 -36.34 13.70 25.80
N GLY A 29 -35.23 13.93 25.10
CA GLY A 29 -34.94 15.21 24.45
C GLY A 29 -34.60 16.34 25.43
N ASP A 30 -34.14 16.04 26.64
CA ASP A 30 -33.72 17.06 27.63
C ASP A 30 -32.36 17.66 27.25
N LEU A 31 -32.40 18.72 26.44
CA LEU A 31 -31.21 19.42 25.96
C LEU A 31 -30.39 20.05 27.09
N ALA A 32 -31.05 20.57 28.13
CA ALA A 32 -30.36 21.21 29.25
C ALA A 32 -29.62 20.17 30.10
N GLY A 33 -30.26 19.03 30.37
CA GLY A 33 -29.64 17.88 31.02
C GLY A 33 -28.46 17.33 30.22
N LEU A 34 -28.63 17.12 28.91
CA LEU A 34 -27.55 16.69 28.01
C LEU A 34 -26.35 17.65 28.04
N GLN A 35 -26.59 18.96 27.88
CA GLN A 35 -25.53 19.96 27.87
C GLN A 35 -24.79 20.04 29.20
N ARG A 36 -25.51 19.91 30.32
CA ARG A 36 -24.92 19.90 31.66
C ARG A 36 -24.05 18.66 31.86
N LEU A 37 -24.59 17.47 31.61
CA LEU A 37 -23.87 16.21 31.81
C LEU A 37 -22.63 16.09 30.92
N LEU A 38 -22.70 16.55 29.67
CA LEU A 38 -21.53 16.54 28.76
C LEU A 38 -20.49 17.61 29.10
N ARG A 39 -20.89 18.68 29.79
CA ARG A 39 -19.95 19.68 30.32
C ARG A 39 -19.20 19.13 31.52
N ASP A 40 -19.93 18.47 32.43
CA ASP A 40 -19.37 17.91 33.66
C ASP A 40 -18.52 16.67 33.38
N ASN A 41 -18.92 15.84 32.40
CA ASN A 41 -18.16 14.67 31.96
C ASN A 41 -18.30 14.40 30.45
N PRO A 42 -17.34 14.85 29.62
CA PRO A 42 -17.35 14.63 28.17
C PRO A 42 -17.29 13.16 27.74
N SER A 43 -16.79 12.25 28.58
CA SER A 43 -16.68 10.81 28.23
C SER A 43 -18.04 10.13 28.06
N LEU A 44 -19.10 10.72 28.63
CA LEU A 44 -20.48 10.23 28.52
C LEU A 44 -21.04 10.29 27.10
N LEU A 45 -20.43 11.08 26.20
CA LEU A 45 -20.90 11.31 24.83
C LEU A 45 -21.13 10.02 24.04
N ASN A 46 -20.24 9.04 24.20
CA ASN A 46 -20.26 7.76 23.50
C ASN A 46 -20.41 6.57 24.45
N GLU A 47 -20.83 6.82 25.70
CA GLU A 47 -21.00 5.76 26.69
C GLU A 47 -22.09 4.79 26.25
N LYS A 48 -21.82 3.50 26.29
CA LYS A 48 -22.81 2.47 25.96
C LYS A 48 -23.58 2.08 27.22
N ASN A 49 -24.91 2.01 27.13
CA ASN A 49 -25.68 1.49 28.24
C ASN A 49 -25.44 -0.02 28.43
N PRO A 50 -25.63 -0.56 29.64
CA PRO A 50 -25.31 -1.96 29.94
C PRO A 50 -26.32 -2.97 29.36
N VAL A 51 -27.51 -2.53 28.94
CA VAL A 51 -28.60 -3.44 28.53
C VAL A 51 -28.50 -3.80 27.05
N TYR A 52 -28.39 -2.79 26.19
CA TYR A 52 -28.44 -2.94 24.74
C TYR A 52 -27.16 -2.44 24.05
N GLY A 53 -26.20 -1.90 24.81
CA GLY A 53 -24.97 -1.33 24.23
C GLY A 53 -25.22 -0.05 23.42
N GLU A 54 -26.37 0.59 23.60
CA GLU A 54 -26.78 1.78 22.86
C GLU A 54 -26.12 3.04 23.47
N THR A 55 -25.62 3.93 22.61
CA THR A 55 -25.07 5.24 22.99
C THR A 55 -26.18 6.29 23.20
N PRO A 56 -25.90 7.49 23.76
CA PRO A 56 -26.88 8.57 23.81
C PRO A 56 -27.46 8.90 22.42
N LEU A 57 -26.65 8.82 21.35
CA LEU A 57 -27.12 9.05 19.99
C LEU A 57 -28.14 8.00 19.52
N HIS A 58 -27.97 6.73 19.92
CA HIS A 58 -28.97 5.69 19.66
C HIS A 58 -30.30 6.01 20.34
N MET A 59 -30.27 6.51 21.58
CA MET A 59 -31.48 6.87 22.33
C MET A 59 -32.24 8.02 21.68
N ALA A 60 -31.53 9.08 21.30
CA ALA A 60 -32.12 10.21 20.58
C ALA A 60 -32.73 9.75 19.26
N ALA A 61 -32.04 8.89 18.51
CA ALA A 61 -32.54 8.32 17.26
C ALA A 61 -33.78 7.43 17.45
N LYS A 62 -33.78 6.57 18.47
CA LYS A 62 -34.87 5.63 18.79
C LYS A 62 -36.18 6.32 19.15
N ASN A 63 -36.13 7.54 19.69
CA ASN A 63 -37.30 8.33 20.06
C ASN A 63 -37.53 9.56 19.16
N GLY A 64 -36.79 9.67 18.04
CA GLY A 64 -36.93 10.79 17.11
C GLY A 64 -36.57 12.17 17.66
N CYS A 65 -35.81 12.25 18.76
CA CYS A 65 -35.41 13.52 19.38
C CYS A 65 -34.32 14.20 18.52
N ASN A 66 -34.74 14.91 17.48
CA ASN A 66 -33.86 15.50 16.49
C ASN A 66 -32.88 16.52 17.08
N GLU A 67 -33.32 17.40 17.97
CA GLU A 67 -32.48 18.43 18.59
C GLU A 67 -31.41 17.80 19.50
N ALA A 68 -31.77 16.73 20.21
CA ALA A 68 -30.82 15.97 21.02
C ALA A 68 -29.79 15.27 20.13
N ALA A 69 -30.22 14.68 19.01
CA ALA A 69 -29.31 14.07 18.03
C ALA A 69 -28.36 15.12 17.42
N GLN A 70 -28.87 16.29 17.01
CA GLN A 70 -28.05 17.39 16.48
C GLN A 70 -27.00 17.87 17.50
N LEU A 71 -27.38 18.04 18.76
CA LEU A 71 -26.46 18.43 19.82
C LEU A 71 -25.34 17.40 20.02
N LEU A 72 -25.69 16.11 20.07
CA LEU A 72 -24.72 15.02 20.25
C LEU A 72 -23.75 14.94 19.07
N LEU A 73 -24.27 15.04 17.85
CA LEU A 73 -23.48 15.03 16.61
C LEU A 73 -22.54 16.25 16.53
N ALA A 74 -23.02 17.44 16.85
CA ALA A 74 -22.19 18.66 16.91
C ALA A 74 -21.08 18.57 17.96
N ARG A 75 -21.23 17.71 18.98
CA ARG A 75 -20.20 17.45 20.00
C ARG A 75 -19.27 16.28 19.64
N GLY A 76 -19.41 15.67 18.46
CA GLY A 76 -18.56 14.59 17.99
C GLY A 76 -19.01 13.18 18.41
N ALA A 77 -20.32 12.98 18.65
CA ALA A 77 -20.85 11.64 18.87
C ALA A 77 -20.56 10.74 17.65
N VAL A 78 -20.20 9.48 17.90
CA VAL A 78 -19.89 8.52 16.84
C VAL A 78 -21.18 8.11 16.12
N VAL A 79 -21.37 8.62 14.91
CA VAL A 79 -22.54 8.37 14.04
C VAL A 79 -22.73 6.88 13.77
N GLU A 80 -21.62 6.16 13.57
CA GLU A 80 -21.59 4.72 13.22
C GLU A 80 -21.40 3.81 14.44
N ALA A 81 -21.74 4.28 15.64
CA ALA A 81 -21.67 3.44 16.83
C ALA A 81 -22.59 2.22 16.66
N ARG A 82 -22.11 1.04 17.08
CA ARG A 82 -22.89 -0.21 17.02
C ARG A 82 -23.43 -0.61 18.39
N ALA A 83 -24.73 -0.85 18.47
CA ALA A 83 -25.39 -1.51 19.59
C ALA A 83 -25.03 -3.02 19.66
N ASN A 84 -25.52 -3.73 20.68
CA ASN A 84 -25.22 -5.16 20.89
C ASN A 84 -25.74 -6.09 19.78
N ASN A 85 -26.67 -5.62 18.96
CA ASN A 85 -27.22 -6.33 17.80
C ASN A 85 -26.67 -5.80 16.46
N GLY A 86 -25.58 -5.03 16.49
CA GLY A 86 -24.94 -4.46 15.31
C GLY A 86 -25.66 -3.24 14.70
N MET A 87 -26.84 -2.87 15.18
CA MET A 87 -27.59 -1.72 14.68
C MET A 87 -26.87 -0.40 14.95
N THR A 88 -26.98 0.53 14.00
CA THR A 88 -26.50 1.92 14.12
C THR A 88 -27.65 2.87 14.49
N PRO A 89 -27.37 4.11 14.95
CA PRO A 89 -28.40 5.12 15.18
C PRO A 89 -29.33 5.33 13.98
N LEU A 90 -28.83 5.21 12.73
CA LEU A 90 -29.65 5.32 11.53
C LEU A 90 -30.70 4.19 11.42
N HIS A 91 -30.37 2.96 11.84
CA HIS A 91 -31.34 1.85 11.88
C HIS A 91 -32.50 2.18 12.83
N LEU A 92 -32.20 2.69 14.03
CA LEU A 92 -33.20 3.03 15.03
C LEU A 92 -34.05 4.24 14.62
N ALA A 93 -33.45 5.25 14.00
CA ALA A 93 -34.17 6.41 13.46
C ALA A 93 -35.15 6.03 12.35
N VAL A 94 -34.75 5.10 11.46
CA VAL A 94 -35.64 4.55 10.43
C VAL A 94 -36.80 3.80 11.07
N TRP A 95 -36.54 2.99 12.09
CA TRP A 95 -37.60 2.24 12.79
C TRP A 95 -38.60 3.15 13.50
N TYR A 96 -38.13 4.24 14.12
CA TYR A 96 -38.99 5.27 14.70
C TYR A 96 -39.86 5.94 13.63
N SER A 97 -39.27 6.31 12.50
CA SER A 97 -39.97 7.01 11.40
C SER A 97 -41.15 6.20 10.83
N LEU A 98 -41.12 4.87 10.94
CA LEU A 98 -42.24 3.99 10.54
C LEU A 98 -43.48 4.14 11.44
N ARG A 99 -43.32 4.65 12.67
CA ARG A 99 -44.38 4.77 13.68
C ARG A 99 -44.94 6.18 13.79
N SER A 100 -44.14 7.20 13.45
CA SER A 100 -44.46 8.61 13.68
C SER A 100 -44.62 9.43 12.39
N GLU A 101 -44.33 8.87 11.20
CA GLU A 101 -44.24 9.58 9.91
C GLU A 101 -43.19 10.72 9.85
N GLU A 102 -42.43 10.92 10.93
CA GLU A 102 -41.38 11.93 11.04
C GLU A 102 -40.02 11.31 10.71
N PHE A 103 -39.26 11.95 9.81
CA PHE A 103 -37.94 11.49 9.38
C PHE A 103 -36.84 12.57 9.53
N LEU A 104 -37.07 13.60 10.35
CA LEU A 104 -36.09 14.67 10.59
C LEU A 104 -34.78 14.13 11.18
N THR A 105 -34.87 13.24 12.16
CA THR A 105 -33.68 12.60 12.76
C THR A 105 -32.91 11.77 11.74
N VAL A 106 -33.60 11.10 10.82
CA VAL A 106 -32.97 10.40 9.69
C VAL A 106 -32.22 11.40 8.81
N LYS A 107 -32.86 12.50 8.42
CA LYS A 107 -32.24 13.55 7.61
C LYS A 107 -30.98 14.12 8.28
N THR A 108 -31.05 14.44 9.57
CA THR A 108 -29.89 14.92 10.34
C THR A 108 -28.78 13.88 10.40
N LEU A 109 -29.06 12.61 10.66
CA LEU A 109 -28.03 11.57 10.66
C LEU A 109 -27.35 11.44 9.28
N LEU A 110 -28.12 11.54 8.19
CA LEU A 110 -27.60 11.51 6.82
C LEU A 110 -26.77 12.75 6.47
N GLU A 111 -27.14 13.93 6.97
CA GLU A 111 -26.35 15.18 6.85
C GLU A 111 -25.00 15.06 7.56
N TYR A 112 -24.94 14.30 8.66
CA TYR A 112 -23.70 13.94 9.37
C TYR A 112 -23.04 12.66 8.82
N ASN A 113 -23.29 12.30 7.55
CA ASN A 113 -22.68 11.19 6.83
C ASN A 113 -22.96 9.77 7.39
N ALA A 114 -24.11 9.53 8.02
CA ALA A 114 -24.48 8.18 8.45
C ALA A 114 -24.55 7.19 7.26
N ASP A 115 -23.95 6.00 7.39
CA ASP A 115 -23.82 5.02 6.31
C ASP A 115 -25.14 4.29 6.03
N CYS A 116 -25.72 4.55 4.85
CA CYS A 116 -26.95 3.89 4.40
C CYS A 116 -26.76 2.39 4.07
N SER A 117 -25.50 1.94 3.94
CA SER A 117 -25.12 0.57 3.61
C SER A 117 -24.63 -0.24 4.82
N ALA A 118 -24.59 0.35 6.01
CA ALA A 118 -24.24 -0.35 7.24
C ALA A 118 -25.18 -1.56 7.44
N LYS A 119 -24.61 -2.70 7.81
CA LYS A 119 -25.35 -3.92 8.14
C LYS A 119 -25.32 -4.16 9.64
N ASP A 120 -26.46 -4.56 10.17
CA ASP A 120 -26.58 -5.15 11.52
C ASP A 120 -26.13 -6.62 11.53
N ASP A 121 -26.25 -7.28 12.69
CA ASP A 121 -25.80 -8.67 12.87
C ASP A 121 -26.66 -9.67 12.07
N GLU A 122 -27.85 -9.27 11.62
CA GLU A 122 -28.73 -10.05 10.72
C GLU A 122 -28.41 -9.79 9.23
N GLY A 123 -27.44 -8.90 8.94
CA GLY A 123 -27.06 -8.52 7.59
C GLY A 123 -28.01 -7.53 6.92
N MET A 124 -28.94 -6.94 7.68
CA MET A 124 -29.96 -6.01 7.19
C MET A 124 -29.43 -4.58 7.20
N THR A 125 -29.77 -3.81 6.17
CA THR A 125 -29.45 -2.37 6.08
C THR A 125 -30.62 -1.53 6.59
N PRO A 126 -30.42 -0.23 6.91
CA PRO A 126 -31.53 0.65 7.29
C PRO A 126 -32.67 0.65 6.26
N LEU A 127 -32.36 0.53 4.97
CA LEU A 127 -33.35 0.44 3.90
C LEU A 127 -34.18 -0.86 3.97
N ASN A 128 -33.56 -1.99 4.35
CA ASN A 128 -34.23 -3.29 4.45
C ASN A 128 -35.24 -3.33 5.61
N HIS A 129 -35.04 -2.51 6.64
CA HIS A 129 -35.95 -2.40 7.79
C HIS A 129 -37.25 -1.62 7.46
N LEU A 130 -37.36 -1.02 6.27
CA LEU A 130 -38.60 -0.37 5.83
C LEU A 130 -39.68 -1.39 5.45
N SER A 131 -40.89 -1.24 6.00
CA SER A 131 -42.05 -2.04 5.59
C SER A 131 -42.53 -1.67 4.18
N GLN A 132 -43.19 -2.60 3.48
CA GLN A 132 -43.82 -2.33 2.19
C GLN A 132 -45.24 -1.79 2.42
N GLY A 133 -45.36 -0.52 2.84
CA GLY A 133 -46.63 0.12 3.11
C GLY A 133 -46.72 1.57 2.62
N PRO A 134 -47.94 2.07 2.34
CA PRO A 134 -48.16 3.48 2.01
C PRO A 134 -47.74 4.36 3.20
N GLY A 135 -46.89 5.36 2.95
CA GLY A 135 -46.29 6.24 3.98
C GLY A 135 -44.77 6.19 4.04
N THR A 136 -44.16 5.08 3.64
CA THR A 136 -42.68 4.90 3.66
C THR A 136 -41.96 5.36 2.38
N GLU A 137 -42.71 5.78 1.36
CA GLU A 137 -42.19 6.08 0.03
C GLU A 137 -41.17 7.22 0.04
N LYS A 138 -41.50 8.34 0.70
CA LYS A 138 -40.60 9.50 0.82
C LYS A 138 -39.28 9.15 1.54
N LEU A 139 -39.37 8.36 2.62
CA LEU A 139 -38.21 7.91 3.38
C LEU A 139 -37.34 6.93 2.56
N ARG A 140 -37.98 6.04 1.80
CA ARG A 140 -37.31 5.12 0.88
C ARG A 140 -36.61 5.89 -0.24
N GLU A 141 -37.23 6.90 -0.82
CA GLU A 141 -36.62 7.78 -1.81
C GLU A 141 -35.41 8.52 -1.25
N LEU A 142 -35.52 9.09 -0.03
CA LEU A 142 -34.44 9.78 0.65
C LEU A 142 -33.23 8.85 0.89
N LEU A 143 -33.46 7.66 1.46
CA LEU A 143 -32.41 6.68 1.73
C LEU A 143 -31.80 6.16 0.42
N ASN A 144 -32.60 5.92 -0.62
CA ASN A 144 -32.07 5.51 -1.92
C ASN A 144 -31.24 6.62 -2.58
N TRP A 145 -31.66 7.88 -2.45
CA TRP A 145 -30.91 9.03 -2.96
C TRP A 145 -29.57 9.16 -2.22
N HIS A 146 -29.57 9.13 -0.89
CA HIS A 146 -28.34 9.18 -0.09
C HIS A 146 -27.45 7.97 -0.32
N LEU A 147 -28.01 6.77 -0.47
CA LEU A 147 -27.25 5.57 -0.81
C LEU A 147 -26.56 5.71 -2.18
N LYS A 148 -27.27 6.24 -3.19
CA LYS A 148 -26.69 6.52 -4.51
C LYS A 148 -25.60 7.59 -4.44
N GLU A 149 -25.83 8.68 -3.72
CA GLU A 149 -24.85 9.76 -3.54
C GLU A 149 -23.63 9.30 -2.73
N GLN A 150 -23.80 8.54 -1.65
CA GLN A 150 -22.69 7.96 -0.88
C GLN A 150 -21.88 6.98 -1.74
N ARG A 151 -22.53 6.12 -2.54
CA ARG A 151 -21.84 5.26 -3.51
C ARG A 151 -21.07 6.07 -4.54
N LYS A 152 -21.64 7.16 -5.05
CA LYS A 152 -20.99 8.07 -5.99
C LYS A 152 -19.78 8.78 -5.37
N ARG A 153 -19.91 9.31 -4.14
CA ARG A 153 -18.80 9.92 -3.38
C ARG A 153 -17.68 8.93 -3.14
N ARG A 154 -17.98 7.73 -2.62
CA ARG A 154 -17.00 6.64 -2.46
C ARG A 154 -16.35 6.28 -3.79
N ALA A 155 -17.11 6.26 -4.89
CA ALA A 155 -16.56 5.99 -6.21
C ALA A 155 -15.63 7.10 -6.72
N ILE A 156 -15.87 8.36 -6.38
CA ILE A 156 -15.03 9.52 -6.72
C ILE A 156 -13.76 9.50 -5.86
N GLU A 157 -13.89 9.32 -4.54
CA GLU A 157 -12.77 9.22 -3.60
C GLU A 157 -11.83 8.08 -3.97
N ALA A 158 -12.39 6.89 -4.25
CA ALA A 158 -11.61 5.76 -4.73
C ALA A 158 -10.93 6.05 -6.09
N CYS A 159 -11.54 6.88 -6.93
CA CYS A 159 -10.93 7.31 -8.20
C CYS A 159 -9.76 8.27 -7.97
N SER A 160 -9.90 9.22 -7.05
CA SER A 160 -8.81 10.14 -6.70
C SER A 160 -7.65 9.42 -6.04
N GLU A 161 -7.92 8.47 -5.14
CA GLU A 161 -6.88 7.66 -4.49
C GLU A 161 -6.16 6.78 -5.51
N THR A 162 -6.91 6.11 -6.40
CA THR A 162 -6.35 5.34 -7.51
C THR A 162 -5.45 6.22 -8.39
N LYS A 163 -5.88 7.45 -8.68
CA LYS A 163 -5.09 8.39 -9.48
C LYS A 163 -3.80 8.79 -8.77
N ALA A 164 -3.87 9.12 -7.48
CA ALA A 164 -2.69 9.46 -6.69
C ALA A 164 -1.66 8.31 -6.65
N LYS A 165 -2.11 7.07 -6.42
CA LYS A 165 -1.25 5.88 -6.48
C LYS A 165 -0.60 5.69 -7.86
N MET A 166 -1.34 5.95 -8.94
CA MET A 166 -0.80 5.91 -10.31
C MET A 166 0.20 7.02 -10.59
N ASP A 167 -0.04 8.24 -10.11
CA ASP A 167 0.88 9.37 -10.30
C ASP A 167 2.20 9.12 -9.55
N GLN A 168 2.14 8.55 -8.35
CA GLN A 168 3.31 8.10 -7.61
C GLN A 168 4.07 6.97 -8.32
N LEU A 169 3.34 5.97 -8.86
CA LEU A 169 3.92 4.92 -9.70
C LEU A 169 4.67 5.50 -10.90
N GLU A 170 4.08 6.46 -11.62
CA GLU A 170 4.73 7.08 -12.77
C GLU A 170 5.99 7.84 -12.37
N LYS A 171 5.99 8.50 -11.21
CA LYS A 171 7.20 9.16 -10.67
C LYS A 171 8.32 8.14 -10.44
N GLU A 172 8.04 7.01 -9.78
CA GLU A 172 9.04 5.95 -9.57
C GLU A 172 9.50 5.30 -10.88
N LEU A 173 8.58 5.06 -11.82
CA LEU A 173 8.93 4.51 -13.13
C LEU A 173 9.75 5.50 -13.99
N SER A 174 9.60 6.81 -13.80
CA SER A 174 10.39 7.82 -14.50
C SER A 174 11.86 7.81 -14.09
N ASN A 175 12.18 7.33 -12.88
CA ASN A 175 13.56 7.19 -12.39
C ASN A 175 14.29 5.97 -13.00
N ILE A 176 13.57 5.06 -13.65
CA ILE A 176 14.17 3.92 -14.34
C ILE A 176 14.54 4.38 -15.75
N VAL A 177 15.83 4.32 -16.11
CA VAL A 177 16.27 4.61 -17.48
C VAL A 177 15.99 3.40 -18.38
N GLY A 178 15.47 3.65 -19.58
CA GLY A 178 15.13 2.59 -20.54
C GLY A 178 13.93 1.71 -20.14
N LEU A 179 13.96 0.44 -20.57
CA LEU A 179 12.98 -0.62 -20.23
C LEU A 179 11.51 -0.28 -20.54
N ASN A 180 11.25 0.29 -21.71
CA ASN A 180 9.91 0.74 -22.10
C ASN A 180 8.86 -0.38 -22.06
N ASP A 181 9.21 -1.58 -22.51
CA ASP A 181 8.29 -2.73 -22.50
C ASP A 181 7.88 -3.13 -21.07
N LEU A 182 8.85 -3.17 -20.15
CA LEU A 182 8.58 -3.43 -18.74
C LEU A 182 7.66 -2.34 -18.17
N LYS A 183 7.97 -1.06 -18.41
CA LYS A 183 7.14 0.07 -17.93
C LYS A 183 5.71 -0.05 -18.44
N VAL A 184 5.50 -0.37 -19.72
CA VAL A 184 4.16 -0.57 -20.30
C VAL A 184 3.43 -1.73 -19.62
N GLN A 185 4.10 -2.85 -19.37
CA GLN A 185 3.48 -3.99 -18.69
C GLN A 185 3.15 -3.67 -17.23
N LEU A 186 4.06 -3.02 -16.50
CA LEU A 186 3.84 -2.59 -15.12
C LEU A 186 2.65 -1.62 -15.01
N ARG A 187 2.54 -0.64 -15.91
CA ARG A 187 1.38 0.26 -15.98
C ARG A 187 0.08 -0.48 -16.22
N LYS A 188 0.07 -1.46 -17.13
CA LYS A 188 -1.11 -2.29 -17.42
C LYS A 188 -1.53 -3.09 -16.18
N TRP A 189 -0.59 -3.66 -15.45
CA TRP A 189 -0.90 -4.45 -14.24
C TRP A 189 -1.36 -3.56 -13.09
N ALA A 190 -0.63 -2.49 -12.80
CA ALA A 190 -1.00 -1.55 -11.75
C ALA A 190 -2.40 -0.98 -11.97
N LYS A 191 -2.70 -0.51 -13.20
CA LYS A 191 -4.05 -0.05 -13.56
C LYS A 191 -5.09 -1.14 -13.41
N GLY A 192 -4.79 -2.36 -13.86
CA GLY A 192 -5.71 -3.50 -13.72
C GLY A 192 -6.02 -3.84 -12.26
N MET A 193 -5.01 -3.74 -11.39
CA MET A 193 -5.08 -4.07 -9.96
C MET A 193 -5.79 -2.99 -9.16
N LEU A 194 -5.47 -1.72 -9.37
CA LEU A 194 -6.19 -0.61 -8.73
C LEU A 194 -7.68 -0.59 -9.13
N LEU A 195 -7.99 -0.94 -10.37
CA LEU A 195 -9.38 -1.10 -10.79
C LEU A 195 -10.08 -2.29 -10.10
N ASP A 196 -9.38 -3.37 -9.79
CA ASP A 196 -9.95 -4.48 -9.01
C ASP A 196 -10.20 -4.10 -7.56
N GLU A 197 -9.26 -3.38 -6.93
CA GLU A 197 -9.43 -2.82 -5.59
C GLU A 197 -10.67 -1.90 -5.56
N ARG A 198 -10.80 -1.01 -6.55
CA ARG A 198 -11.98 -0.16 -6.70
C ARG A 198 -13.26 -0.95 -6.90
N ARG A 199 -13.25 -2.02 -7.70
CA ARG A 199 -14.42 -2.90 -7.88
C ARG A 199 -14.85 -3.50 -6.53
N ARG A 200 -13.90 -3.97 -5.72
CA ARG A 200 -14.18 -4.51 -4.37
C ARG A 200 -14.71 -3.45 -3.41
N ALA A 201 -14.14 -2.24 -3.42
CA ALA A 201 -14.62 -1.11 -2.61
C ALA A 201 -16.07 -0.70 -2.95
N LEU A 202 -16.50 -0.93 -4.20
CA LEU A 202 -17.88 -0.74 -4.64
C LEU A 202 -18.79 -1.95 -4.38
N GLY A 203 -18.28 -2.99 -3.72
CA GLY A 203 -19.03 -4.23 -3.42
C GLY A 203 -19.17 -5.18 -4.60
N LEU A 204 -18.40 -4.99 -5.69
CA LEU A 204 -18.36 -5.92 -6.81
C LEU A 204 -17.39 -7.07 -6.49
N HIS A 205 -17.85 -8.30 -6.62
CA HIS A 205 -17.02 -9.48 -6.41
C HIS A 205 -16.13 -9.73 -7.63
N VAL A 206 -14.81 -9.64 -7.45
CA VAL A 206 -13.80 -9.92 -8.48
C VAL A 206 -12.84 -10.97 -7.93
N GLY A 207 -12.55 -11.99 -8.73
CA GLY A 207 -11.58 -13.03 -8.38
C GLY A 207 -10.20 -12.45 -8.09
N ALA A 208 -9.42 -13.15 -7.26
CA ALA A 208 -8.04 -12.78 -7.00
C ALA A 208 -7.20 -12.94 -8.28
N ARG A 209 -6.36 -11.94 -8.58
CA ARG A 209 -5.33 -12.11 -9.62
C ARG A 209 -4.20 -12.94 -9.03
N ARG A 210 -3.65 -13.85 -9.83
CA ARG A 210 -2.41 -14.53 -9.46
C ARG A 210 -1.24 -13.53 -9.58
N PRO A 211 -0.33 -13.48 -8.60
CA PRO A 211 0.87 -12.68 -8.70
C PRO A 211 1.70 -13.11 -9.93
N PRO A 212 2.20 -12.17 -10.74
CA PRO A 212 2.99 -12.52 -11.91
C PRO A 212 4.42 -12.87 -11.48
N HIS A 213 4.82 -14.13 -11.65
CA HIS A 213 6.23 -14.51 -11.58
C HIS A 213 6.95 -14.08 -12.86
N MET A 214 8.20 -13.67 -12.72
CA MET A 214 8.93 -12.94 -13.78
C MET A 214 10.33 -13.53 -13.98
N ALA A 215 10.86 -13.34 -15.18
CA ALA A 215 12.25 -13.58 -15.50
C ALA A 215 12.91 -12.32 -16.08
N PHE A 216 14.03 -11.90 -15.49
CA PHE A 216 14.84 -10.77 -15.92
C PHE A 216 16.10 -11.28 -16.63
N LEU A 217 16.24 -10.92 -17.90
CA LEU A 217 17.26 -11.44 -18.80
C LEU A 217 18.16 -10.30 -19.24
N GLY A 218 19.49 -10.40 -19.10
CA GLY A 218 20.42 -9.45 -19.72
C GLY A 218 21.79 -9.44 -19.06
N ASN A 219 22.66 -8.52 -19.47
CA ASN A 219 24.03 -8.41 -18.96
C ASN A 219 24.11 -7.88 -17.51
N PRO A 220 25.28 -8.01 -16.84
CA PRO A 220 25.53 -7.33 -15.56
C PRO A 220 25.36 -5.82 -15.69
N GLY A 221 25.04 -5.15 -14.59
CA GLY A 221 24.97 -3.68 -14.56
C GLY A 221 23.78 -3.06 -15.29
N THR A 222 22.86 -3.83 -15.89
CA THR A 222 21.65 -3.30 -16.54
C THR A 222 20.52 -2.95 -15.56
N GLY A 223 20.75 -3.03 -14.23
CA GLY A 223 19.78 -2.61 -13.22
C GLY A 223 18.71 -3.63 -12.80
N LYS A 224 18.88 -4.94 -13.05
CA LYS A 224 17.88 -5.98 -12.70
C LYS A 224 17.48 -5.95 -11.22
N THR A 225 18.47 -5.90 -10.33
CA THR A 225 18.28 -5.85 -8.87
C THR A 225 17.60 -4.56 -8.44
N MET A 226 18.01 -3.42 -9.00
CA MET A 226 17.39 -2.12 -8.71
C MET A 226 15.91 -2.11 -9.11
N VAL A 227 15.59 -2.64 -10.29
CA VAL A 227 14.22 -2.75 -10.79
C VAL A 227 13.38 -3.70 -9.92
N ALA A 228 13.96 -4.80 -9.41
CA ALA A 228 13.27 -5.68 -8.47
C ALA A 228 12.90 -4.96 -7.16
N ARG A 229 13.81 -4.17 -6.60
CA ARG A 229 13.55 -3.34 -5.39
C ARG A 229 12.45 -2.31 -5.63
N ILE A 230 12.48 -1.62 -6.77
CA ILE A 230 11.43 -0.68 -7.15
C ILE A 230 10.09 -1.43 -7.29
N LEU A 231 10.10 -2.59 -7.93
CA LEU A 231 8.90 -3.41 -8.08
C LEU A 231 8.31 -3.85 -6.72
N GLY A 232 9.16 -4.17 -5.75
CA GLY A 232 8.73 -4.48 -4.37
C GLY A 232 7.93 -3.32 -3.76
N LYS A 233 8.49 -2.11 -3.79
CA LYS A 233 7.82 -0.89 -3.33
C LYS A 233 6.50 -0.65 -4.05
N LEU A 234 6.49 -0.83 -5.37
CA LEU A 234 5.30 -0.61 -6.19
C LEU A 234 4.18 -1.61 -5.89
N LEU A 235 4.51 -2.90 -5.78
CA LEU A 235 3.53 -3.94 -5.48
C LEU A 235 2.98 -3.81 -4.06
N HIS A 236 3.80 -3.34 -3.12
CA HIS A 236 3.36 -3.01 -1.77
C HIS A 236 2.42 -1.80 -1.74
N MET A 237 2.79 -0.71 -2.43
CA MET A 237 1.98 0.51 -2.54
C MET A 237 0.60 0.26 -3.15
N VAL A 238 0.50 -0.66 -4.11
CA VAL A 238 -0.78 -1.07 -4.73
C VAL A 238 -1.54 -2.11 -3.87
N GLY A 239 -0.99 -2.54 -2.74
CA GLY A 239 -1.64 -3.45 -1.79
C GLY A 239 -1.65 -4.92 -2.22
N ILE A 240 -0.75 -5.31 -3.15
CA ILE A 240 -0.64 -6.70 -3.65
C ILE A 240 0.23 -7.52 -2.72
N LEU A 241 1.36 -6.92 -2.30
CA LEU A 241 2.29 -7.52 -1.37
C LEU A 241 2.14 -6.87 0.01
N PRO A 242 2.02 -7.67 1.08
CA PRO A 242 2.05 -7.15 2.45
C PRO A 242 3.28 -6.30 2.77
N SER A 243 4.41 -6.55 2.12
CA SER A 243 5.67 -5.83 2.33
C SER A 243 6.36 -5.50 1.00
N ASP A 244 7.15 -4.43 0.99
CA ASP A 244 8.05 -4.05 -0.10
C ASP A 244 9.39 -4.80 -0.08
N LYS A 245 9.58 -5.71 0.88
CA LYS A 245 10.81 -6.48 1.08
C LYS A 245 11.16 -7.29 -0.16
N VAL A 246 12.41 -7.12 -0.61
CA VAL A 246 13.03 -7.94 -1.65
C VAL A 246 14.16 -8.75 -1.01
N THR A 247 14.00 -10.07 -1.01
CA THR A 247 15.01 -10.99 -0.51
C THR A 247 15.82 -11.48 -1.70
N GLU A 248 17.04 -10.97 -1.83
CA GLU A 248 18.00 -11.37 -2.85
C GLU A 248 18.70 -12.66 -2.41
N VAL A 249 18.73 -13.65 -3.29
CA VAL A 249 19.36 -14.95 -3.04
C VAL A 249 20.17 -15.40 -4.25
N GLN A 250 21.28 -16.05 -3.98
CA GLN A 250 22.13 -16.72 -4.97
C GLN A 250 22.17 -18.23 -4.71
N ARG A 251 22.83 -18.98 -5.59
CA ARG A 251 23.01 -20.44 -5.44
C ARG A 251 23.58 -20.82 -4.06
N THR A 252 24.53 -20.05 -3.55
CA THR A 252 25.16 -20.27 -2.23
C THR A 252 24.18 -20.15 -1.08
N ASP A 253 23.15 -19.32 -1.20
CA ASP A 253 22.15 -19.12 -0.16
C ASP A 253 21.09 -20.23 -0.13
N LEU A 254 20.87 -20.88 -1.27
CA LEU A 254 19.81 -21.88 -1.46
C LEU A 254 20.33 -23.31 -1.32
N VAL A 255 21.50 -23.59 -1.88
CA VAL A 255 22.06 -24.95 -1.95
C VAL A 255 22.92 -25.24 -0.72
N GLY A 256 22.74 -26.41 -0.12
CA GLY A 256 23.53 -26.90 1.01
C GLY A 256 24.79 -27.63 0.57
N GLU A 257 25.79 -27.69 1.44
CA GLU A 257 27.05 -28.43 1.20
C GLU A 257 26.87 -29.96 1.32
N PHE A 258 25.82 -30.40 2.03
CA PHE A 258 25.55 -31.81 2.31
C PHE A 258 24.17 -32.24 1.80
N VAL A 259 24.03 -33.52 1.45
CA VAL A 259 22.77 -34.15 1.02
C VAL A 259 21.66 -33.83 2.03
N GLY A 260 20.50 -33.37 1.55
CA GLY A 260 19.33 -33.09 2.38
C GLY A 260 19.34 -31.75 3.11
N HIS A 261 20.40 -30.95 3.00
CA HIS A 261 20.44 -29.60 3.55
C HIS A 261 19.78 -28.55 2.63
N THR A 262 19.71 -28.83 1.33
CA THR A 262 19.24 -27.87 0.31
C THR A 262 17.76 -27.50 0.49
N GLY A 263 16.85 -28.47 0.57
CA GLY A 263 15.43 -28.22 0.79
C GLY A 263 15.14 -27.34 2.01
N PRO A 264 15.60 -27.70 3.23
CA PRO A 264 15.41 -26.86 4.42
C PRO A 264 16.00 -25.45 4.30
N LYS A 265 17.18 -25.32 3.68
CA LYS A 265 17.85 -24.02 3.48
C LYS A 265 17.05 -23.12 2.55
N THR A 266 16.57 -23.70 1.43
CA THR A 266 15.72 -23.01 0.45
C THR A 266 14.39 -22.60 1.06
N ARG A 267 13.70 -23.49 1.79
CA ARG A 267 12.43 -23.17 2.46
C ARG A 267 12.57 -22.05 3.49
N ARG A 268 13.68 -21.97 4.21
CA ARG A 268 13.95 -20.86 5.14
C ARG A 268 14.01 -19.52 4.42
N LYS A 269 14.73 -19.46 3.28
CA LYS A 269 14.79 -18.25 2.45
C LYS A 269 13.45 -17.87 1.82
N ILE A 270 12.64 -18.86 1.44
CA ILE A 270 11.27 -18.63 0.97
C ILE A 270 10.41 -18.01 2.09
N MET A 271 10.48 -18.55 3.32
CA MET A 271 9.74 -18.01 4.46
C MET A 271 10.19 -16.58 4.81
N GLU A 272 11.50 -16.29 4.73
CA GLU A 272 12.03 -14.93 4.91
C GLU A 272 11.47 -13.94 3.88
N ALA A 273 11.10 -14.41 2.69
CA ALA A 273 10.60 -13.63 1.58
C ALA A 273 9.06 -13.64 1.45
N GLU A 274 8.35 -14.33 2.35
CA GLU A 274 6.88 -14.40 2.35
C GLU A 274 6.28 -12.99 2.52
N GLY A 275 5.25 -12.69 1.72
CA GLY A 275 4.64 -11.36 1.69
C GLY A 275 5.43 -10.31 0.90
N GLY A 276 6.55 -10.67 0.28
CA GLY A 276 7.40 -9.80 -0.53
C GLY A 276 7.83 -10.46 -1.85
N ILE A 277 9.04 -10.11 -2.30
CA ILE A 277 9.67 -10.64 -3.51
C ILE A 277 10.87 -11.52 -3.14
N LEU A 278 10.95 -12.72 -3.74
CA LEU A 278 12.17 -13.53 -3.79
C LEU A 278 12.88 -13.27 -5.13
N PHE A 279 14.05 -12.64 -5.06
CA PHE A 279 14.88 -12.35 -6.23
C PHE A 279 16.02 -13.36 -6.31
N VAL A 280 15.92 -14.30 -7.26
CA VAL A 280 16.91 -15.35 -7.47
C VAL A 280 17.90 -14.88 -8.53
N ASP A 281 19.07 -14.43 -8.10
CA ASP A 281 20.12 -13.96 -9.00
C ASP A 281 20.93 -15.12 -9.57
N GLU A 282 21.40 -14.95 -10.81
CA GLU A 282 22.05 -15.98 -11.62
C GLU A 282 21.35 -17.36 -11.55
N ALA A 283 20.02 -17.37 -11.68
CA ALA A 283 19.18 -18.55 -11.46
C ALA A 283 19.57 -19.77 -12.31
N TYR A 284 20.19 -19.55 -13.48
CA TYR A 284 20.72 -20.61 -14.33
C TYR A 284 21.81 -21.45 -13.66
N ARG A 285 22.47 -20.96 -12.61
CA ARG A 285 23.44 -21.73 -11.83
C ARG A 285 22.78 -22.86 -11.04
N LEU A 286 21.47 -22.81 -10.78
CA LEU A 286 20.75 -23.89 -10.12
C LEU A 286 20.49 -25.09 -11.06
N VAL A 287 20.62 -24.88 -12.38
CA VAL A 287 20.40 -25.93 -13.37
C VAL A 287 21.75 -26.42 -13.90
N PRO A 288 22.09 -27.70 -13.74
CA PRO A 288 23.37 -28.23 -14.20
C PRO A 288 23.52 -28.15 -15.73
N LEU A 289 24.73 -27.83 -16.19
CA LEU A 289 25.07 -27.67 -17.62
C LEU A 289 25.23 -29.02 -18.36
N GLN A 290 25.54 -30.09 -17.62
CA GLN A 290 25.71 -31.44 -18.15
C GLN A 290 25.08 -32.44 -17.18
N LYS A 291 24.49 -33.51 -17.71
CA LYS A 291 24.11 -34.71 -16.93
C LYS A 291 25.38 -35.50 -16.56
N SER A 292 26.32 -34.88 -15.87
CA SER A 292 27.38 -35.63 -15.20
C SER A 292 26.83 -36.15 -13.87
N ASP A 293 27.23 -37.37 -13.50
CA ASP A 293 26.82 -38.13 -12.30
C ASP A 293 27.14 -37.45 -10.95
N ASP A 294 27.55 -36.18 -10.97
CA ASP A 294 27.88 -35.41 -9.78
C ASP A 294 26.60 -34.86 -9.16
N LYS A 295 26.45 -35.04 -7.84
CA LYS A 295 25.21 -34.78 -7.10
C LYS A 295 24.92 -33.28 -7.01
N ASP A 296 24.38 -32.69 -8.07
CA ASP A 296 23.99 -31.29 -8.09
C ASP A 296 22.61 -31.10 -7.44
N TYR A 297 22.60 -30.64 -6.19
CA TYR A 297 21.37 -30.34 -5.44
C TYR A 297 20.69 -29.03 -5.89
N GLY A 298 21.19 -28.33 -6.90
CA GLY A 298 20.59 -27.09 -7.41
C GLY A 298 19.15 -27.27 -7.93
N LEU A 299 18.87 -28.42 -8.54
CA LEU A 299 17.51 -28.75 -9.02
C LEU A 299 16.50 -28.88 -7.87
N GLU A 300 16.90 -29.46 -6.74
CA GLU A 300 16.06 -29.57 -5.54
C GLU A 300 15.63 -28.17 -5.04
N ALA A 301 16.55 -27.21 -5.02
CA ALA A 301 16.24 -25.83 -4.65
C ALA A 301 15.24 -25.17 -5.62
N LEU A 302 15.42 -25.39 -6.93
CA LEU A 302 14.52 -24.84 -7.95
C LEU A 302 13.10 -25.43 -7.83
N GLU A 303 12.99 -26.74 -7.61
CA GLU A 303 11.71 -27.44 -7.42
C GLU A 303 10.97 -26.94 -6.17
N GLU A 304 11.68 -26.72 -5.06
CA GLU A 304 11.11 -26.13 -3.85
C GLU A 304 10.55 -24.72 -4.08
N ILE A 305 11.31 -23.86 -4.79
CA ILE A 305 10.82 -22.52 -5.17
C ILE A 305 9.58 -22.65 -6.07
N MET A 306 9.56 -23.58 -7.00
CA MET A 306 8.42 -23.79 -7.90
C MET A 306 7.17 -24.31 -7.18
N SER A 307 7.33 -25.06 -6.08
CA SER A 307 6.20 -25.59 -5.29
C SER A 307 5.39 -24.49 -4.61
N VAL A 308 6.02 -23.37 -4.22
CA VAL A 308 5.38 -22.27 -3.48
C VAL A 308 4.80 -21.17 -4.37
N MET A 309 5.11 -21.17 -5.67
CA MET A 309 4.64 -20.16 -6.62
C MET A 309 3.11 -20.16 -6.75
N ASP A 310 2.47 -21.32 -6.64
CA ASP A 310 1.01 -21.44 -6.74
C ASP A 310 0.27 -20.95 -5.48
N SER A 311 0.99 -20.74 -4.36
CA SER A 311 0.40 -20.29 -3.08
C SER A 311 -0.12 -18.84 -3.10
N GLY A 312 0.42 -18.01 -4.01
CA GLY A 312 0.07 -16.60 -4.13
C GLY A 312 0.63 -15.68 -3.03
N LYS A 313 1.43 -16.21 -2.09
CA LYS A 313 1.98 -15.44 -0.96
C LYS A 313 3.30 -14.72 -1.25
N ILE A 314 3.91 -15.00 -2.40
CA ILE A 314 5.24 -14.53 -2.77
C ILE A 314 5.29 -14.28 -4.27
N VAL A 315 6.02 -13.24 -4.66
CA VAL A 315 6.40 -13.00 -6.06
C VAL A 315 7.83 -13.49 -6.24
N VAL A 316 8.09 -14.25 -7.30
CA VAL A 316 9.43 -14.78 -7.59
C VAL A 316 9.93 -14.14 -8.88
N ILE A 317 11.14 -13.60 -8.83
CA ILE A 317 11.85 -13.02 -9.97
C ILE A 317 13.14 -13.82 -10.17
N PHE A 318 13.25 -14.47 -11.31
CA PHE A 318 14.49 -15.15 -11.71
C PHE A 318 15.32 -14.21 -12.58
N ALA A 319 16.56 -13.94 -12.18
CA ALA A 319 17.46 -13.06 -12.91
C ALA A 319 18.68 -13.82 -13.45
N GLY A 320 19.20 -13.37 -14.58
CA GLY A 320 20.45 -13.87 -15.13
C GLY A 320 20.74 -13.40 -16.55
N TYR A 321 21.83 -13.93 -17.11
CA TYR A 321 22.22 -13.66 -18.49
C TYR A 321 21.24 -14.29 -19.48
N SER A 322 21.01 -13.58 -20.59
CA SER A 322 20.00 -13.95 -21.60
C SER A 322 20.20 -15.36 -22.13
N GLU A 323 21.42 -15.72 -22.54
CA GLU A 323 21.69 -17.04 -23.15
C GLU A 323 21.59 -18.22 -22.16
N PRO A 324 22.24 -18.19 -20.97
CA PRO A 324 22.05 -19.22 -19.94
C PRO A 324 20.61 -19.39 -19.49
N MET A 325 19.86 -18.30 -19.32
CA MET A 325 18.47 -18.38 -18.88
C MET A 325 17.54 -18.96 -19.95
N LYS A 326 17.77 -18.70 -21.25
CA LYS A 326 17.01 -19.36 -22.33
C LYS A 326 17.11 -20.89 -22.24
N ARG A 327 18.27 -21.42 -21.84
CA ARG A 327 18.47 -22.86 -21.64
C ARG A 327 17.69 -23.40 -20.44
N VAL A 328 17.62 -22.64 -19.35
CA VAL A 328 16.79 -23.00 -18.18
C VAL A 328 15.32 -23.10 -18.58
N ILE A 329 14.86 -22.11 -19.33
CA ILE A 329 13.48 -22.01 -19.83
C ILE A 329 13.14 -23.20 -20.74
N SER A 330 14.06 -23.61 -21.62
CA SER A 330 13.83 -24.76 -22.51
C SER A 330 13.95 -26.13 -21.82
N SER A 331 14.70 -26.22 -20.72
CA SER A 331 14.98 -27.49 -20.04
C SER A 331 13.93 -27.86 -18.99
N ASN A 332 13.17 -26.88 -18.48
CA ASN A 332 12.18 -27.10 -17.42
C ASN A 332 10.79 -26.61 -17.85
N GLU A 333 9.92 -27.53 -18.29
CA GLU A 333 8.54 -27.20 -18.69
C GLU A 333 7.74 -26.54 -17.56
N GLY A 334 7.99 -26.93 -16.31
CA GLY A 334 7.29 -26.39 -15.14
C GLY A 334 7.62 -24.90 -14.92
N PHE A 335 8.80 -24.45 -15.33
CA PHE A 335 9.21 -23.05 -15.27
C PHE A 335 8.34 -22.19 -16.19
N CYS A 336 8.19 -22.58 -17.46
CA CYS A 336 7.39 -21.85 -18.45
C CYS A 336 5.90 -21.75 -18.08
N ARG A 337 5.36 -22.75 -17.37
CA ARG A 337 3.95 -22.75 -16.93
C ARG A 337 3.67 -21.69 -15.87
N ARG A 338 4.65 -21.39 -15.00
CA ARG A 338 4.49 -20.48 -13.86
C ARG A 338 5.07 -19.10 -14.11
N VAL A 339 6.21 -19.02 -14.80
CA VAL A 339 6.85 -17.77 -15.21
C VAL A 339 6.37 -17.41 -16.60
N THR A 340 5.39 -16.53 -16.67
CA THR A 340 4.76 -16.12 -17.95
C THR A 340 5.30 -14.81 -18.50
N LYS A 341 6.16 -14.12 -17.73
CA LYS A 341 6.62 -12.76 -18.03
C LYS A 341 8.14 -12.71 -18.12
N PHE A 342 8.64 -12.45 -19.32
CA PHE A 342 10.06 -12.36 -19.62
C PHE A 342 10.40 -10.93 -20.00
N PHE A 343 11.38 -10.35 -19.34
CA PHE A 343 11.84 -8.99 -19.59
C PHE A 343 13.30 -9.01 -19.99
N GLN A 344 13.58 -8.49 -21.18
CA GLN A 344 14.94 -8.30 -21.66
C GLN A 344 15.44 -6.92 -21.22
N PHE A 345 16.61 -6.93 -20.59
CA PHE A 345 17.36 -5.77 -20.16
C PHE A 345 18.51 -5.61 -21.15
N ASN A 346 18.31 -4.70 -22.08
CA ASN A 346 19.31 -4.35 -23.08
C ASN A 346 20.41 -3.51 -22.43
N ASP A 347 21.57 -3.51 -23.09
CA ASP A 347 22.68 -2.64 -22.70
C ASP A 347 22.31 -1.17 -22.90
N PHE A 348 22.82 -0.31 -22.03
CA PHE A 348 22.56 1.12 -22.07
C PHE A 348 23.41 1.79 -23.15
N ASN A 349 22.82 2.76 -23.85
CA ASN A 349 23.58 3.66 -24.71
C ASN A 349 24.28 4.77 -23.90
N SER A 350 25.15 5.56 -24.54
CA SER A 350 25.90 6.64 -23.88
C SER A 350 25.01 7.69 -23.23
N GLU A 351 23.88 8.06 -23.85
CA GLU A 351 22.90 8.99 -23.29
C GLU A 351 22.21 8.42 -22.05
N GLU A 352 21.83 7.14 -22.07
CA GLU A 352 21.21 6.44 -20.95
C GLU A 352 22.17 6.29 -19.77
N LEU A 353 23.46 6.00 -20.02
CA LEU A 353 24.50 5.97 -18.99
C LEU A 353 24.70 7.36 -18.35
N ALA A 354 24.71 8.42 -19.14
CA ALA A 354 24.77 9.79 -18.65
C ALA A 354 23.55 10.16 -17.79
N GLN A 355 22.34 9.71 -18.17
CA GLN A 355 21.12 9.88 -17.36
C GLN A 355 21.24 9.13 -16.02
N ILE A 356 21.74 7.90 -16.03
CA ILE A 356 21.96 7.11 -14.80
C ILE A 356 22.93 7.83 -13.86
N LEU A 357 23.99 8.45 -14.41
CA LEU A 357 24.96 9.22 -13.63
C LEU A 357 24.29 10.39 -12.90
N HIS A 358 23.49 11.19 -13.61
CA HIS A 358 22.72 12.28 -12.99
C HIS A 358 21.77 11.77 -11.90
N ILE A 359 21.01 10.71 -12.18
CA ILE A 359 20.06 10.15 -11.21
C ILE A 359 20.80 9.69 -9.95
N LYS A 360 21.95 9.04 -10.08
CA LYS A 360 22.79 8.63 -8.95
C LYS A 360 23.29 9.82 -8.12
N MET A 361 23.74 10.90 -8.77
CA MET A 361 24.21 12.10 -8.08
C MET A 361 23.09 12.91 -7.41
N HIS A 362 21.85 12.83 -7.92
CA HIS A 362 20.70 13.45 -7.28
C HIS A 362 20.04 12.59 -6.19
N THR A 363 20.24 11.27 -6.22
CA THR A 363 19.61 10.30 -5.30
C THR A 363 20.63 9.68 -4.36
N LEU A 364 21.59 10.49 -3.88
CA LEU A 364 22.63 10.04 -2.96
C LEU A 364 22.03 9.78 -1.57
N ALA A 365 22.16 8.55 -1.10
CA ALA A 365 21.86 8.18 0.28
C ALA A 365 23.03 8.55 1.21
N GLU A 366 22.76 8.72 2.50
CA GLU A 366 23.75 9.14 3.52
C GLU A 366 24.91 8.15 3.67
N ASP A 367 24.70 6.89 3.34
CA ASP A 367 25.70 5.81 3.34
C ASP A 367 26.54 5.75 2.04
N SER A 368 26.23 6.58 1.05
CA SER A 368 26.96 6.62 -0.22
C SER A 368 28.34 7.27 -0.05
N VAL A 369 29.34 6.69 -0.72
CA VAL A 369 30.70 7.25 -0.83
C VAL A 369 30.68 8.66 -1.44
N LEU A 370 29.65 9.01 -2.20
CA LEU A 370 29.53 10.31 -2.86
C LEU A 370 28.58 11.26 -2.14
N TYR A 371 28.11 10.93 -0.93
CA TYR A 371 27.20 11.78 -0.19
C TYR A 371 27.80 13.19 0.02
N GLY A 372 27.03 14.23 -0.31
CA GLY A 372 27.43 15.63 -0.23
C GLY A 372 28.08 16.21 -1.50
N PHE A 373 28.56 15.36 -2.42
CA PHE A 373 29.16 15.82 -3.68
C PHE A 373 28.09 16.23 -4.71
N LYS A 374 28.44 17.18 -5.58
CA LYS A 374 27.59 17.69 -6.66
C LYS A 374 28.34 17.70 -7.98
N LEU A 375 27.59 17.63 -9.08
CA LEU A 375 28.14 17.84 -10.41
C LEU A 375 28.15 19.32 -10.74
N HIS A 376 29.23 19.77 -11.39
CA HIS A 376 29.30 21.12 -11.96
C HIS A 376 28.18 21.33 -13.00
N PRO A 377 27.57 22.54 -13.11
CA PRO A 377 26.47 22.80 -14.05
C PRO A 377 26.79 22.52 -15.53
N GLU A 378 28.07 22.53 -15.90
CA GLU A 378 28.54 22.18 -17.25
C GLU A 378 28.43 20.68 -17.57
N CYS A 379 28.35 19.83 -16.54
CA CYS A 379 28.15 18.39 -16.68
C CYS A 379 26.70 18.09 -17.10
N SER A 380 26.30 18.54 -18.28
CA SER A 380 25.00 18.22 -18.86
C SER A 380 24.98 16.77 -19.37
N ILE A 381 23.78 16.17 -19.45
CA ILE A 381 23.58 14.81 -20.00
C ILE A 381 24.26 14.65 -21.36
N LYS A 382 24.18 15.67 -22.23
CA LYS A 382 24.81 15.64 -23.56
C LYS A 382 26.34 15.67 -23.47
N ALA A 383 26.91 16.52 -22.62
CA ALA A 383 28.36 16.58 -22.43
C ALA A 383 28.91 15.25 -21.92
N LEU A 384 28.23 14.67 -20.93
CA LEU A 384 28.58 13.37 -20.36
C LEU A 384 28.42 12.23 -21.37
N ALA A 385 27.37 12.24 -22.19
CA ALA A 385 27.18 11.23 -23.23
C ALA A 385 28.32 11.25 -24.26
N THR A 386 28.70 12.45 -24.74
CA THR A 386 29.84 12.63 -25.65
C THR A 386 31.15 12.17 -25.02
N LEU A 387 31.36 12.49 -23.73
CA LEU A 387 32.54 12.06 -22.99
C LEU A 387 32.62 10.53 -22.89
N ILE A 388 31.53 9.89 -22.45
CA ILE A 388 31.45 8.43 -22.34
C ILE A 388 31.70 7.78 -23.70
N GLU A 389 31.14 8.33 -24.78
CA GLU A 389 31.31 7.79 -26.13
C GLU A 389 32.75 7.93 -26.65
N ARG A 390 33.44 9.02 -26.32
CA ARG A 390 34.82 9.31 -26.72
C ARG A 390 35.85 8.47 -25.96
N GLU A 391 35.70 8.34 -24.64
CA GLU A 391 36.71 7.71 -23.78
C GLU A 391 36.51 6.20 -23.59
N THR A 392 35.40 5.61 -24.06
CA THR A 392 35.13 4.17 -23.88
C THR A 392 34.82 3.46 -25.18
N THR A 393 35.11 2.15 -25.23
CA THR A 393 34.70 1.29 -26.35
C THR A 393 33.27 0.77 -26.18
N GLU A 394 32.59 0.44 -27.29
CA GLU A 394 31.26 -0.16 -27.23
C GLU A 394 31.23 -1.47 -26.42
N LYS A 395 32.31 -2.25 -26.48
CA LYS A 395 32.45 -3.49 -25.72
C LYS A 395 32.50 -3.22 -24.22
N GLN A 396 33.33 -2.29 -23.76
CA GLN A 396 33.41 -1.93 -22.34
C GLN A 396 32.07 -1.45 -21.80
N ARG A 397 31.34 -0.63 -22.57
CA ARG A 397 30.00 -0.16 -22.19
C ARG A 397 29.00 -1.30 -22.01
N LYS A 398 28.98 -2.28 -22.92
CA LYS A 398 28.07 -3.43 -22.84
C LYS A 398 28.42 -4.41 -21.72
N ASP A 399 29.71 -4.60 -21.43
CA ASP A 399 30.14 -5.54 -20.41
C ASP A 399 29.87 -5.02 -18.99
N THR A 400 29.97 -3.71 -18.78
CA THR A 400 29.88 -3.09 -17.43
C THR A 400 28.62 -2.25 -17.20
N ASN A 401 27.97 -1.72 -18.22
CA ASN A 401 26.71 -0.95 -18.16
C ASN A 401 26.69 0.08 -17.01
N GLY A 402 25.70 0.04 -16.11
CA GLY A 402 25.63 0.94 -14.95
C GLY A 402 26.77 0.76 -13.93
N GLY A 403 27.53 -0.33 -14.02
CA GLY A 403 28.79 -0.52 -13.31
C GLY A 403 29.86 0.46 -13.80
N LEU A 404 29.91 0.77 -15.10
CA LEU A 404 30.80 1.79 -15.66
C LEU A 404 30.61 3.14 -14.96
N VAL A 405 29.34 3.54 -14.79
CA VAL A 405 28.97 4.81 -14.13
C VAL A 405 29.39 4.81 -12.67
N ALA A 406 29.23 3.67 -11.97
CA ALA A 406 29.67 3.57 -10.58
C ALA A 406 31.18 3.74 -10.45
N THR A 407 31.96 3.06 -11.29
CA THR A 407 33.42 3.17 -11.30
C THR A 407 33.88 4.57 -11.70
N MET A 408 33.27 5.14 -12.74
CA MET A 408 33.54 6.50 -13.21
C MET A 408 33.37 7.55 -12.10
N LEU A 409 32.29 7.46 -11.31
CA LEU A 409 32.04 8.40 -10.22
C LEU A 409 33.02 8.24 -9.04
N VAL A 410 33.42 7.01 -8.73
CA VAL A 410 34.44 6.75 -7.69
C VAL A 410 35.78 7.35 -8.12
N ASN A 411 36.22 7.08 -9.35
CA ASN A 411 37.47 7.64 -9.88
C ASN A 411 37.42 9.17 -9.98
N ALA A 412 36.28 9.73 -10.35
CA ALA A 412 36.12 11.19 -10.42
C ALA A 412 36.26 11.88 -9.06
N ARG A 413 35.88 11.21 -7.97
CA ARG A 413 36.14 11.72 -6.63
C ARG A 413 37.65 11.74 -6.32
N GLU A 414 38.36 10.67 -6.66
CA GLU A 414 39.82 10.62 -6.46
C GLU A 414 40.54 11.70 -7.29
N ASN A 415 40.07 11.97 -8.51
CA ASN A 415 40.63 13.03 -9.35
C ASN A 415 40.27 14.44 -8.87
N LEU A 416 39.08 14.63 -8.31
CA LEU A 416 38.74 15.87 -7.61
C LEU A 416 39.72 16.12 -6.47
N ASP A 417 40.01 15.09 -5.65
CA ASP A 417 40.97 15.19 -4.55
C ASP A 417 42.40 15.51 -5.04
N LEU A 418 42.79 15.03 -6.23
CA LEU A 418 44.08 15.35 -6.87
C LEU A 418 44.12 16.77 -7.46
N ARG A 419 42.99 17.28 -7.96
CA ARG A 419 42.87 18.63 -8.55
C ARG A 419 42.90 19.72 -7.48
N LEU A 420 42.34 19.44 -6.30
CA LEU A 420 42.25 20.41 -5.21
C LEU A 420 43.62 20.67 -4.56
N SER A 421 43.90 21.94 -4.25
CA SER A 421 45.06 22.29 -3.44
C SER A 421 44.74 22.14 -1.94
N PHE A 422 45.75 21.82 -1.12
CA PHE A 422 45.59 21.75 0.33
C PHE A 422 45.12 23.06 0.98
N ASP A 423 45.33 24.19 0.30
CA ASP A 423 44.92 25.52 0.76
C ASP A 423 43.51 25.94 0.27
N CYS A 424 42.78 25.05 -0.41
CA CYS A 424 41.43 25.35 -0.89
C CYS A 424 40.46 25.53 0.29
N MET A 425 39.90 26.74 0.39
CA MET A 425 38.92 27.11 1.43
C MET A 425 37.50 27.26 0.88
N ASP A 426 37.31 27.10 -0.43
CA ASP A 426 35.99 27.19 -1.06
C ASP A 426 35.19 25.90 -0.83
N THR A 427 34.20 25.98 0.04
CA THR A 427 33.34 24.86 0.39
C THR A 427 32.54 24.30 -0.80
N GLU A 428 32.24 25.11 -1.82
CA GLU A 428 31.55 24.62 -3.02
C GLU A 428 32.52 23.86 -3.92
N GLU A 429 33.73 24.36 -4.10
CA GLU A 429 34.75 23.72 -4.95
C GLU A 429 35.17 22.35 -4.40
N LEU A 430 35.35 22.24 -3.09
CA LEU A 430 35.70 20.98 -2.40
C LEU A 430 34.69 19.83 -2.64
N LEU A 431 33.46 20.16 -3.02
CA LEU A 431 32.37 19.19 -3.22
C LEU A 431 31.89 19.11 -4.67
N THR A 432 32.50 19.85 -5.60
CA THR A 432 32.03 19.95 -6.99
C THR A 432 32.90 19.17 -7.96
N ILE A 433 32.35 18.07 -8.48
CA ILE A 433 32.95 17.23 -9.52
C ILE A 433 32.72 17.89 -10.89
N THR A 434 33.79 18.06 -11.65
CA THR A 434 33.80 18.67 -12.99
C THR A 434 33.92 17.63 -14.11
N LEU A 435 33.78 18.07 -15.36
CA LEU A 435 33.95 17.18 -16.53
C LEU A 435 35.38 16.64 -16.64
N VAL A 436 36.38 17.40 -16.20
CA VAL A 436 37.80 16.99 -16.25
C VAL A 436 38.04 15.80 -15.31
N ASP A 437 37.53 15.88 -14.08
CA ASP A 437 37.67 14.81 -13.09
C ASP A 437 37.06 13.49 -13.59
N LEU A 438 35.92 13.60 -14.29
CA LEU A 438 35.20 12.49 -14.91
C LEU A 438 35.91 11.91 -16.14
N GLU A 439 36.55 12.77 -16.94
CA GLU A 439 37.33 12.38 -18.12
C GLU A 439 38.57 11.58 -17.72
N GLU A 440 39.36 12.12 -16.78
CA GLU A 440 40.54 11.44 -16.24
C GLU A 440 40.16 10.10 -15.59
N GLY A 441 38.99 10.06 -14.94
CA GLY A 441 38.48 8.85 -14.30
C GLY A 441 38.13 7.73 -15.29
N LEU A 442 37.72 8.09 -16.51
CA LEU A 442 37.44 7.14 -17.60
C LEU A 442 38.72 6.67 -18.29
N GLN A 443 39.72 7.54 -18.45
CA GLN A 443 41.00 7.17 -19.08
C GLN A 443 41.75 6.08 -18.30
N LEU A 444 41.60 6.07 -16.97
CA LEU A 444 42.13 5.01 -16.11
C LEU A 444 41.49 3.63 -16.36
N LEU A 445 40.28 3.58 -16.95
CA LEU A 445 39.58 2.33 -17.30
C LEU A 445 39.90 1.83 -18.71
N ALA A 446 40.52 2.67 -19.53
CA ALA A 446 40.89 2.37 -20.91
C ALA A 446 42.31 1.76 -21.04
N GLN A 447 43.11 1.84 -19.97
CA GLN A 447 44.42 1.17 -19.84
C GLN A 447 44.25 -0.24 -19.28
#